data_AF-A0A8T5PSP1-F1
#
_entry.id   AF-A0A8T5PSP1-F1
#
_cell.length_a   1.000
_cell.length_b   1.000
_cell.length_c   1.000
_cell.angle_alpha   90.00
_cell.angle_beta   90.00
_cell.angle_gamma   90.00
#
_symmetry.space_group_name_H-M   'P 1'
#
loop_
_entity.id
_entity.type
_entity.pdbx_description
1 polymer ?
#
loop_
_entity_poly.entity_id
_entity_poly.type
_entity_poly.pdbx_seq_one_letter_code
_entity_poly.pdbx_strand_id
1 'polypeptide(L)'
;MYNSWKNSNLKNRFLDKTSLFFIFFILFYGIQGIISIFNNKVAPPLDIFAAASIITLFFILHLFIRFKIIVPIFIGIGFIPHIFGLYPLFGEGISLYGLSSLDYHYDWIVHSFGIFCYSIAFCSIIYPYLKKGLKSKFLIFILVLFFMLGLGAFNEILEYVGFDVFGYGKGFLEFGDGDSSPYAGPWQNSSMDMVSNLVGGVIGTGSFLLLKKRNENNQID
;
A
#
# COMPACT_ATOMS: atom_id res chain seq x y z
N MET A 1 11.41 -14.32 22.76
CA MET A 1 11.86 -13.18 21.90
C MET A 1 10.79 -12.10 21.69
N TYR A 2 9.53 -12.42 21.45
CA TYR A 2 8.46 -11.44 21.15
C TYR A 2 8.31 -10.30 22.20
N ASN A 3 8.32 -10.62 23.49
CA ASN A 3 8.16 -9.62 24.56
C ASN A 3 9.35 -8.65 24.71
N SER A 4 10.57 -9.08 24.35
CA SER A 4 11.77 -8.24 24.40
C SER A 4 11.73 -7.14 23.33
N TRP A 5 11.26 -7.47 22.12
CA TRP A 5 11.16 -6.49 21.03
C TRP A 5 10.02 -5.48 21.25
N LYS A 6 8.89 -5.90 21.82
CA LYS A 6 7.78 -4.98 22.17
C LYS A 6 8.17 -3.92 23.22
N ASN A 7 9.24 -4.15 23.97
CA ASN A 7 9.72 -3.22 25.00
C ASN A 7 10.91 -2.37 24.54
N SER A 8 11.51 -2.65 23.38
CA SER A 8 12.60 -1.81 22.85
C SER A 8 12.08 -0.49 22.30
N ASN A 9 12.91 0.57 22.32
CA ASN A 9 12.53 1.83 21.70
C ASN A 9 12.41 1.69 20.16
N LEU A 10 11.73 2.63 19.51
CA LEU A 10 11.50 2.57 18.05
C LEU A 10 12.80 2.52 17.25
N LYS A 11 13.83 3.27 17.66
CA LYS A 11 15.17 3.28 17.03
C LYS A 11 15.80 1.89 17.01
N ASN A 12 15.73 1.17 18.13
CA ASN A 12 16.30 -0.18 18.27
C ASN A 12 15.52 -1.22 17.46
N ARG A 13 14.23 -0.98 17.19
CA ARG A 13 13.44 -1.81 16.29
C ARG A 13 13.84 -1.57 14.84
N PHE A 14 13.98 -0.30 14.45
CA PHE A 14 14.35 0.07 13.09
C PHE A 14 15.76 -0.41 12.71
N LEU A 15 16.69 -0.39 13.66
CA LEU A 15 18.07 -0.86 13.49
C LEU A 15 18.23 -2.36 13.75
N ASP A 16 17.16 -3.11 13.97
CA ASP A 16 17.30 -4.57 14.15
C ASP A 16 17.71 -5.23 12.83
N LYS A 17 18.51 -6.30 12.90
CA LYS A 17 19.10 -6.95 11.72
C LYS A 17 18.04 -7.37 10.69
N THR A 18 16.85 -7.74 11.15
CA THR A 18 15.75 -8.15 10.27
C THR A 18 15.14 -6.93 9.58
N SER A 19 14.89 -5.84 10.31
CA SER A 19 14.40 -4.60 9.70
C SER A 19 15.40 -4.00 8.70
N LEU A 20 16.70 -4.02 9.02
CA LEU A 20 17.75 -3.60 8.09
C LEU A 20 17.81 -4.48 6.84
N PHE A 21 17.58 -5.79 6.98
CA PHE A 21 17.48 -6.71 5.84
C PHE A 21 16.32 -6.33 4.91
N PHE A 22 15.13 -6.03 5.45
CA PHE A 22 13.99 -5.58 4.63
C PHE A 22 14.24 -4.24 3.97
N ILE A 23 14.79 -3.26 4.71
CA ILE A 23 15.16 -1.96 4.15
C ILE A 23 16.16 -2.14 3.02
N PHE A 24 17.18 -2.98 3.21
CA PHE A 24 18.14 -3.31 2.16
C PHE A 24 17.46 -3.91 0.93
N PHE A 25 16.54 -4.85 1.09
CA PHE A 25 15.81 -5.45 -0.04
C PHE A 25 14.94 -4.42 -0.77
N ILE A 26 14.18 -3.59 -0.04
CA ILE A 26 13.38 -2.50 -0.63
C ILE A 26 14.29 -1.54 -1.42
N LEU A 27 15.41 -1.13 -0.84
CA LEU A 27 16.37 -0.24 -1.51
C LEU A 27 17.05 -0.92 -2.71
N PHE A 28 17.45 -2.18 -2.57
CA PHE A 28 18.10 -2.95 -3.64
C PHE A 28 17.19 -3.08 -4.86
N TYR A 29 15.94 -3.48 -4.66
CA TYR A 29 14.97 -3.59 -5.75
C TYR A 29 14.49 -2.23 -6.27
N GLY A 30 14.39 -1.20 -5.40
CA GLY A 30 14.14 0.17 -5.84
C GLY A 30 15.25 0.70 -6.74
N ILE A 31 16.53 0.48 -6.36
CA ILE A 31 17.70 0.82 -7.18
C ILE A 31 17.72 0.00 -8.47
N GLN A 32 17.39 -1.30 -8.42
CA GLN A 32 17.30 -2.13 -9.61
C GLN A 32 16.23 -1.60 -10.58
N GLY A 33 15.06 -1.19 -10.07
CA GLY A 33 14.02 -0.51 -10.83
C GLY A 33 14.55 0.77 -11.49
N ILE A 34 15.24 1.62 -10.72
CA ILE A 34 15.89 2.83 -11.25
C ILE A 34 16.93 2.50 -12.32
N ILE A 35 17.77 1.50 -12.13
CA ILE A 35 18.80 1.11 -13.11
C ILE A 35 18.15 0.53 -14.38
N SER A 36 17.03 -0.19 -14.27
CA SER A 36 16.29 -0.65 -15.45
C SER A 36 15.72 0.51 -16.27
N ILE A 37 15.33 1.63 -15.62
CA ILE A 37 14.93 2.87 -16.31
C ILE A 37 16.01 3.32 -17.30
N PHE A 38 17.28 3.28 -16.90
CA PHE A 38 18.35 3.82 -17.73
C PHE A 38 18.91 2.84 -18.75
N ASN A 39 18.56 1.55 -18.70
CA ASN A 39 19.26 0.53 -19.48
C ASN A 39 18.46 -0.11 -20.63
N ASN A 40 17.15 0.16 -20.81
CA ASN A 40 16.29 -0.14 -21.99
C ASN A 40 16.43 -1.52 -22.71
N LYS A 41 17.23 -2.47 -22.22
CA LYS A 41 17.68 -3.64 -22.99
C LYS A 41 17.77 -4.95 -22.21
N VAL A 42 17.48 -4.95 -20.92
CA VAL A 42 17.52 -6.17 -20.11
C VAL A 42 16.24 -6.20 -19.27
N ALA A 43 15.25 -6.96 -19.75
CA ALA A 43 14.15 -7.37 -18.88
C ALA A 43 14.79 -8.07 -17.66
N PRO A 44 14.52 -7.61 -16.43
CA PRO A 44 15.12 -8.23 -15.26
C PRO A 44 14.77 -9.72 -15.24
N PRO A 45 15.71 -10.61 -14.87
CA PRO A 45 15.53 -12.06 -14.91
C PRO A 45 14.44 -12.57 -13.95
N LEU A 46 14.00 -11.70 -13.04
CA LEU A 46 12.86 -11.90 -12.19
C LEU A 46 11.86 -10.79 -12.54
N ASP A 47 10.63 -11.17 -12.88
CA ASP A 47 9.52 -10.23 -13.02
C ASP A 47 9.50 -9.34 -11.77
N ILE A 48 9.61 -8.03 -11.98
CA ILE A 48 9.61 -7.03 -10.91
C ILE A 48 8.38 -7.22 -10.01
N PHE A 49 7.25 -7.68 -10.57
CA PHE A 49 6.07 -8.03 -9.78
C PHE A 49 6.25 -9.28 -8.93
N ALA A 50 6.86 -10.34 -9.46
CA ALA A 50 7.15 -11.54 -8.67
C ALA A 50 8.13 -11.18 -7.52
N ALA A 51 9.14 -10.36 -7.81
CA ALA A 51 10.07 -9.86 -6.81
C ALA A 51 9.37 -9.01 -5.73
N ALA A 52 8.57 -8.02 -6.15
CA ALA A 52 7.82 -7.15 -5.26
C ALA A 52 6.80 -7.94 -4.42
N SER A 53 6.14 -8.94 -5.00
CA SER A 53 5.20 -9.83 -4.30
C SER A 53 5.90 -10.70 -3.27
N ILE A 54 7.09 -11.24 -3.58
CA ILE A 54 7.90 -12.02 -2.64
C ILE A 54 8.41 -11.14 -1.49
N ILE A 55 8.91 -9.94 -1.78
CA ILE A 55 9.36 -8.97 -0.77
C ILE A 55 8.19 -8.56 0.12
N THR A 56 7.04 -8.25 -0.48
CA THR A 56 5.79 -7.92 0.23
C THR A 56 5.35 -9.08 1.11
N LEU A 57 5.40 -10.33 0.63
CA LEU A 57 5.08 -11.52 1.42
C LEU A 57 6.03 -11.69 2.61
N PHE A 58 7.35 -11.62 2.40
CA PHE A 58 8.31 -11.70 3.49
C PHE A 58 8.16 -10.54 4.46
N PHE A 59 7.84 -9.34 3.97
CA PHE A 59 7.57 -8.18 4.79
C PHE A 59 6.32 -8.42 5.65
N ILE A 60 5.21 -8.89 5.07
CA ILE A 60 3.99 -9.28 5.80
C ILE A 60 4.28 -10.35 6.85
N LEU A 61 5.04 -11.40 6.51
CA LEU A 61 5.48 -12.45 7.44
C LEU A 61 6.32 -11.88 8.59
N HIS A 62 7.21 -10.91 8.29
CA HIS A 62 7.93 -10.17 9.32
C HIS A 62 6.99 -9.34 10.19
N LEU A 63 5.97 -8.73 9.60
CA LEU A 63 4.96 -7.98 10.36
C LEU A 63 4.17 -8.89 11.30
N PHE A 64 3.86 -10.13 10.93
CA PHE A 64 3.24 -11.13 11.82
C PHE A 64 4.08 -11.41 13.07
N ILE A 65 5.41 -11.42 12.94
CA ILE A 65 6.33 -11.67 14.07
C ILE A 65 6.43 -10.47 15.01
N ARG A 66 6.10 -9.26 14.53
CA ARG A 66 6.47 -8.01 15.21
C ARG A 66 5.27 -7.19 15.67
N PHE A 67 4.23 -7.12 14.86
CA PHE A 67 3.07 -6.29 15.10
C PHE A 67 1.90 -7.09 15.66
N LYS A 68 0.80 -6.38 15.93
CA LYS A 68 -0.47 -7.03 16.26
C LYS A 68 -0.98 -7.73 15.01
N ILE A 69 -1.62 -8.89 15.17
CA ILE A 69 -2.16 -9.71 14.07
C ILE A 69 -3.05 -8.92 13.09
N ILE A 70 -3.69 -7.85 13.58
CA ILE A 70 -4.50 -6.94 12.75
C ILE A 70 -3.68 -6.26 11.64
N VAL A 71 -2.41 -5.94 11.86
CA VAL A 71 -1.56 -5.25 10.86
C VAL A 71 -1.38 -6.10 9.61
N PRO A 72 -0.78 -7.31 9.69
CA PRO A 72 -0.57 -8.11 8.50
C PRO A 72 -1.87 -8.66 7.91
N ILE A 73 -2.93 -8.87 8.70
CA ILE A 73 -4.26 -9.23 8.16
C ILE A 73 -4.77 -8.12 7.25
N PHE A 74 -4.82 -6.87 7.73
CA PHE A 74 -5.36 -5.78 6.93
C PHE A 74 -4.45 -5.44 5.74
N ILE A 75 -3.12 -5.54 5.89
CA ILE A 75 -2.23 -5.40 4.72
C ILE A 75 -2.50 -6.51 3.70
N GLY A 76 -2.56 -7.77 4.14
CA GLY A 76 -2.84 -8.89 3.25
C GLY A 76 -4.19 -8.76 2.53
N ILE A 77 -5.25 -8.39 3.26
CA ILE A 77 -6.58 -8.13 2.68
C ILE A 77 -6.53 -6.97 1.68
N GLY A 78 -5.82 -5.88 2.00
CA GLY A 78 -5.67 -4.72 1.12
C GLY A 78 -4.97 -5.06 -0.21
N PHE A 79 -4.11 -6.08 -0.24
CA PHE A 79 -3.46 -6.55 -1.46
C PHE A 79 -4.32 -7.48 -2.33
N ILE A 80 -5.40 -8.06 -1.79
CA ILE A 80 -6.23 -9.03 -2.53
C ILE A 80 -6.80 -8.43 -3.84
N PRO A 81 -7.35 -7.20 -3.86
CA PRO A 81 -7.83 -6.60 -5.10
C PRO A 81 -6.75 -6.45 -6.17
N HIS A 82 -5.51 -6.07 -5.82
CA HIS A 82 -4.43 -6.04 -6.82
C HIS A 82 -4.13 -7.43 -7.38
N ILE A 83 -4.13 -8.48 -6.54
CA ILE A 83 -3.89 -9.86 -7.01
C ILE A 83 -4.99 -10.28 -7.99
N PHE A 84 -6.25 -10.00 -7.68
CA PHE A 84 -7.38 -10.32 -8.56
C PHE A 84 -7.42 -9.42 -9.81
N GLY A 85 -6.93 -8.18 -9.68
CA GLY A 85 -6.71 -7.23 -10.77
C GLY A 85 -5.75 -7.76 -11.81
N LEU A 86 -4.62 -8.30 -11.36
CA LEU A 86 -3.50 -8.73 -12.20
C LEU A 86 -3.65 -10.13 -12.77
N TYR A 87 -4.12 -11.09 -11.96
CA TYR A 87 -4.15 -12.50 -12.35
C TYR A 87 -5.53 -12.91 -12.90
N PRO A 88 -5.59 -13.54 -14.09
CA PRO A 88 -6.85 -14.00 -14.66
C PRO A 88 -7.44 -15.14 -13.82
N LEU A 89 -8.59 -14.90 -13.22
CA LEU A 89 -9.24 -15.83 -12.27
C LEU A 89 -10.01 -16.97 -12.95
N PHE A 90 -10.37 -16.83 -14.24
CA PHE A 90 -11.33 -17.71 -14.91
C PHE A 90 -10.83 -18.35 -16.20
N GLY A 91 -9.56 -18.77 -16.25
CA GLY A 91 -9.04 -19.67 -17.31
C GLY A 91 -8.97 -19.11 -18.73
N GLU A 92 -9.60 -17.97 -19.02
CA GLU A 92 -9.64 -17.34 -20.36
C GLU A 92 -8.66 -16.15 -20.51
N GLY A 93 -7.77 -15.93 -19.55
CA GLY A 93 -6.65 -14.99 -19.71
C GLY A 93 -6.97 -13.50 -19.60
N ILE A 94 -8.21 -13.12 -19.27
CA ILE A 94 -8.59 -11.72 -18.99
C ILE A 94 -8.50 -11.47 -17.48
N SER A 95 -7.65 -10.52 -17.08
CA SER A 95 -7.52 -10.06 -15.70
C SER A 95 -8.64 -9.07 -15.35
N LEU A 96 -8.93 -8.82 -14.07
CA LEU A 96 -10.00 -7.86 -13.74
C LEU A 96 -9.69 -6.44 -14.22
N TYR A 97 -8.39 -6.09 -14.31
CA TYR A 97 -7.94 -4.86 -14.95
C TYR A 97 -8.21 -4.80 -16.46
N GLY A 98 -8.28 -5.95 -17.14
CA GLY A 98 -8.56 -6.03 -18.58
C GLY A 98 -10.03 -6.25 -18.94
N LEU A 99 -10.95 -6.27 -17.96
CA LEU A 99 -12.38 -6.46 -18.24
C LEU A 99 -13.01 -5.16 -18.72
N SER A 100 -13.45 -5.13 -19.98
CA SER A 100 -14.15 -3.98 -20.59
C SER A 100 -15.47 -3.58 -19.91
N SER A 101 -16.05 -4.46 -19.09
CA SER A 101 -17.23 -4.12 -18.28
C SER A 101 -16.89 -3.33 -17.02
N LEU A 102 -15.63 -3.39 -16.59
CA LEU A 102 -15.11 -2.69 -15.42
C LEU A 102 -14.22 -1.50 -15.82
N ASP A 103 -13.65 -1.52 -17.03
CA ASP A 103 -12.70 -0.52 -17.54
C ASP A 103 -11.71 -0.10 -16.42
N TYR A 104 -11.45 1.20 -16.29
CA TYR A 104 -10.60 1.81 -15.25
C TYR A 104 -11.29 1.89 -13.86
N HIS A 105 -12.58 1.55 -13.74
CA HIS A 105 -13.28 1.63 -12.45
C HIS A 105 -12.85 0.54 -11.46
N TYR A 106 -12.29 -0.57 -11.96
CA TYR A 106 -11.73 -1.58 -11.06
C TYR A 106 -10.57 -1.02 -10.25
N ASP A 107 -9.74 -0.19 -10.88
CA ASP A 107 -8.58 0.41 -10.23
C ASP A 107 -8.97 1.36 -9.10
N TRP A 108 -10.04 2.12 -9.26
CA TRP A 108 -10.61 2.95 -8.19
C TRP A 108 -11.03 2.13 -6.95
N ILE A 109 -11.57 0.93 -7.18
CA ILE A 109 -11.92 0.00 -6.09
C ILE A 109 -10.64 -0.46 -5.40
N VAL A 110 -9.62 -0.82 -6.17
CA VAL A 110 -8.32 -1.25 -5.67
C VAL A 110 -7.69 -0.17 -4.79
N HIS A 111 -7.62 1.08 -5.28
CA HIS A 111 -7.09 2.23 -4.55
C HIS A 111 -7.90 2.54 -3.28
N SER A 112 -9.22 2.64 -3.40
CA SER A 112 -10.09 2.95 -2.25
C SER A 112 -10.02 1.86 -1.18
N PHE A 113 -10.10 0.58 -1.57
CA PHE A 113 -10.11 -0.54 -0.65
C PHE A 113 -8.72 -0.80 -0.04
N GLY A 114 -7.68 -0.74 -0.86
CA GLY A 114 -6.28 -0.88 -0.44
C GLY A 114 -5.93 0.17 0.62
N ILE A 115 -6.15 1.46 0.33
CA ILE A 115 -5.88 2.53 1.30
C ILE A 115 -6.79 2.43 2.53
N PHE A 116 -8.05 2.00 2.40
CA PHE A 116 -8.91 1.72 3.57
C PHE A 116 -8.24 0.70 4.51
N CYS A 117 -7.80 -0.43 3.98
CA CYS A 117 -7.16 -1.48 4.74
C CYS A 117 -5.81 -1.02 5.33
N TYR A 118 -4.97 -0.37 4.53
CA TYR A 118 -3.68 0.13 4.98
C TYR A 118 -3.82 1.23 6.04
N SER A 119 -4.84 2.08 5.95
CA SER A 119 -5.14 3.09 6.97
C SER A 119 -5.45 2.45 8.31
N ILE A 120 -6.22 1.35 8.34
CA ILE A 120 -6.51 0.61 9.58
C ILE A 120 -5.23 -0.04 10.14
N ALA A 121 -4.46 -0.71 9.28
CA ALA A 121 -3.21 -1.34 9.67
C ALA A 121 -2.24 -0.31 10.25
N PHE A 122 -2.02 0.80 9.55
CA PHE A 122 -1.11 1.85 9.95
C PHE A 122 -1.58 2.56 11.23
N CYS A 123 -2.86 2.94 11.31
CA CYS A 123 -3.47 3.44 12.54
C CYS A 123 -3.18 2.56 13.74
N SER A 124 -3.28 1.23 13.59
CA SER A 124 -3.05 0.29 14.68
C SER A 124 -1.60 0.28 15.20
N ILE A 125 -0.65 0.69 14.34
CA ILE A 125 0.76 0.87 14.66
C ILE A 125 1.00 2.22 15.33
N ILE A 126 0.54 3.31 14.71
CA ILE A 126 0.93 4.68 15.11
C ILE A 126 0.07 5.28 16.22
N TYR A 127 -1.21 4.89 16.33
CA TYR A 127 -2.14 5.46 17.31
C TYR A 127 -1.64 5.41 18.76
N PRO A 128 -1.06 4.29 19.26
CA PRO A 128 -0.52 4.23 20.63
C PRO A 128 0.60 5.22 20.91
N TYR A 129 1.32 5.67 19.88
CA TYR A 129 2.40 6.66 19.99
C TYR A 129 1.83 8.07 19.88
N LEU A 130 0.97 8.33 18.90
CA LEU A 130 0.34 9.63 18.70
C LEU A 130 -0.53 10.03 19.90
N LYS A 131 -1.31 9.11 20.47
CA LYS A 131 -2.18 9.41 21.63
C LYS A 131 -1.40 9.85 22.88
N LYS A 132 -0.10 9.52 23.00
CA LYS A 132 0.74 9.98 24.13
C LYS A 132 1.05 11.47 24.04
N GLY A 133 1.23 12.00 22.82
CA GLY A 133 1.54 13.42 22.60
C GLY A 133 0.33 14.26 22.20
N LEU A 134 -0.68 13.66 21.58
CA LEU A 134 -1.83 14.34 21.01
C LEU A 134 -3.12 13.89 21.71
N LYS A 135 -3.80 14.83 22.36
CA LYS A 135 -5.10 14.59 23.01
C LYS A 135 -6.28 14.62 22.03
N SER A 136 -6.16 15.37 20.94
CA SER A 136 -7.24 15.53 19.95
C SER A 136 -7.29 14.34 18.99
N LYS A 137 -8.39 13.57 19.04
CA LYS A 137 -8.65 12.49 18.08
C LYS A 137 -8.80 13.01 16.65
N PHE A 138 -9.34 14.22 16.49
CA PHE A 138 -9.44 14.86 15.18
C PHE A 138 -8.07 15.20 14.60
N LEU A 139 -7.13 15.69 15.42
CA LEU A 139 -5.77 15.95 14.97
C LEU A 139 -5.05 14.65 14.57
N ILE A 140 -5.25 13.57 15.34
CA ILE A 140 -4.73 12.24 14.98
C ILE A 140 -5.32 11.79 13.64
N PHE A 141 -6.63 11.94 13.44
CA PHE A 141 -7.31 11.61 12.17
C PHE A 141 -6.66 12.33 10.99
N ILE A 142 -6.50 13.66 11.07
CA ILE A 142 -5.91 14.46 9.99
C ILE A 142 -4.46 14.06 9.71
N LEU A 143 -3.65 13.82 10.75
CA LEU A 143 -2.26 13.41 10.57
C LEU A 143 -2.13 12.04 9.90
N VAL A 144 -2.93 11.06 10.31
CA VAL A 144 -2.91 9.75 9.67
C VAL A 144 -3.41 9.85 8.23
N LEU A 145 -4.49 10.60 8.01
CA LEU A 145 -5.04 10.79 6.67
C LEU A 145 -4.01 11.41 5.72
N PHE A 146 -3.34 12.49 6.11
CA PHE A 146 -2.29 13.11 5.30
C PHE A 146 -1.11 12.20 5.06
N PHE A 147 -0.72 11.38 6.04
CA PHE A 147 0.32 10.39 5.83
C PHE A 147 -0.10 9.34 4.79
N MET A 148 -1.33 8.82 4.88
CA MET A 148 -1.84 7.83 3.93
C MET A 148 -2.01 8.41 2.52
N LEU A 149 -2.50 9.64 2.41
CA LEU A 149 -2.56 10.38 1.15
C LEU A 149 -1.17 10.61 0.56
N GLY A 150 -0.17 10.92 1.39
CA GLY A 150 1.22 11.05 0.95
C GLY A 150 1.78 9.74 0.39
N LEU A 151 1.45 8.60 0.99
CA LEU A 151 1.83 7.29 0.45
C LEU A 151 1.12 6.96 -0.85
N GLY A 152 -0.19 7.23 -0.94
CA GLY A 152 -0.94 7.08 -2.18
C GLY A 152 -0.35 7.96 -3.27
N ALA A 153 -0.15 9.26 -3.00
CA ALA A 153 0.41 10.21 -3.97
C ALA A 153 1.81 9.80 -4.44
N PHE A 154 2.62 9.24 -3.55
CA PHE A 154 3.92 8.71 -3.93
C PHE A 154 3.80 7.53 -4.91
N ASN A 155 2.82 6.64 -4.72
CA ASN A 155 2.53 5.56 -5.66
C ASN A 155 2.17 6.11 -7.06
N GLU A 156 1.19 7.01 -7.12
CA GLU A 156 0.76 7.62 -8.39
C GLU A 156 1.87 8.38 -9.12
N ILE A 157 2.71 9.10 -8.37
CA ILE A 157 3.85 9.82 -8.95
C ILE A 157 4.82 8.81 -9.56
N LEU A 158 5.07 7.67 -8.91
CA LEU A 158 5.95 6.63 -9.46
C LEU A 158 5.36 6.01 -10.72
N GLU A 159 4.06 5.73 -10.75
CA GLU A 159 3.36 5.18 -11.92
C GLU A 159 3.34 6.20 -13.07
N TYR A 160 3.02 7.47 -12.79
CA TYR A 160 3.00 8.53 -13.79
C TYR A 160 4.39 8.81 -14.36
N VAL A 161 5.42 8.93 -13.51
CA VAL A 161 6.81 9.11 -13.97
C VAL A 161 7.28 7.87 -14.72
N GLY A 162 6.91 6.68 -14.25
CA GLY A 162 7.20 5.43 -14.94
C GLY A 162 6.59 5.41 -16.34
N PHE A 163 5.33 5.79 -16.49
CA PHE A 163 4.66 5.95 -17.78
C PHE A 163 5.36 6.93 -18.70
N ASP A 164 5.76 8.11 -18.21
CA ASP A 164 6.45 9.11 -19.02
C ASP A 164 7.77 8.58 -19.60
N VAL A 165 8.42 7.63 -18.90
CA VAL A 165 9.69 7.04 -19.33
C VAL A 165 9.52 5.75 -20.15
N PHE A 166 8.55 4.89 -19.81
CA PHE A 166 8.40 3.54 -20.37
C PHE A 166 7.16 3.36 -21.25
N GLY A 167 6.16 4.23 -21.13
CA GLY A 167 4.88 4.11 -21.81
C GLY A 167 3.94 3.07 -21.19
N TYR A 168 3.14 2.43 -22.05
CA TYR A 168 2.19 1.39 -21.65
C TYR A 168 2.87 0.02 -21.56
N GLY A 169 2.54 -0.74 -20.52
CA GLY A 169 3.13 -2.05 -20.28
C GLY A 169 2.57 -2.75 -19.04
N LYS A 170 3.14 -3.89 -18.67
CA LYS A 170 2.68 -4.69 -17.52
C LYS A 170 3.71 -4.51 -16.41
N GLY A 171 3.60 -3.43 -15.64
CA GLY A 171 4.64 -3.04 -14.67
C GLY A 171 4.11 -2.22 -13.50
N PHE A 172 4.82 -2.24 -12.36
CA PHE A 172 4.62 -1.29 -11.25
C PHE A 172 5.03 0.17 -11.62
N LEU A 173 5.67 0.34 -12.78
CA LEU A 173 6.14 1.61 -13.32
C LEU A 173 5.65 1.84 -14.76
N GLU A 174 4.73 1.02 -15.27
CA GLU A 174 4.20 1.14 -16.63
C GLU A 174 2.68 1.23 -16.50
N PHE A 175 2.02 2.01 -17.35
CA PHE A 175 0.56 2.01 -17.36
C PHE A 175 0.05 0.70 -17.95
N GLY A 176 -0.65 -0.07 -17.13
CA GLY A 176 -1.25 -1.34 -17.50
C GLY A 176 -2.66 -1.20 -18.06
N ASP A 177 -3.27 -2.36 -18.28
CA ASP A 177 -4.64 -2.47 -18.78
C ASP A 177 -5.63 -1.72 -17.84
N GLY A 178 -5.34 -1.69 -16.53
CA GLY A 178 -6.14 -1.02 -15.50
C GLY A 178 -6.03 0.51 -15.50
N ASP A 179 -4.91 1.04 -16.00
CA ASP A 179 -4.62 2.49 -16.05
C ASP A 179 -4.99 3.10 -17.41
N SER A 180 -5.27 2.23 -18.39
CA SER A 180 -5.57 2.61 -19.77
C SER A 180 -7.07 2.84 -19.96
N SER A 181 -7.50 4.10 -19.84
CA SER A 181 -8.85 4.49 -20.25
C SER A 181 -8.86 5.04 -21.67
N PRO A 182 -9.75 4.59 -22.57
CA PRO A 182 -9.92 5.21 -23.88
C PRO A 182 -10.47 6.64 -23.82
N TYR A 183 -10.94 7.07 -22.64
CA TYR A 183 -11.57 8.38 -22.42
C TYR A 183 -10.86 9.26 -21.39
N ALA A 184 -9.82 8.74 -20.72
CA ALA A 184 -9.06 9.46 -19.70
C ALA A 184 -7.56 9.26 -19.91
N GLY A 185 -6.81 10.36 -19.95
CA GLY A 185 -5.36 10.32 -20.04
C GLY A 185 -4.70 10.02 -18.70
N PRO A 186 -3.36 9.87 -18.68
CA PRO A 186 -2.60 9.52 -17.48
C PRO A 186 -2.85 10.45 -16.29
N TRP A 187 -2.95 11.76 -16.58
CA TRP A 187 -3.25 12.75 -15.55
C TRP A 187 -4.63 12.54 -14.92
N GLN A 188 -5.66 12.27 -15.73
CA GLN A 188 -7.01 12.06 -15.26
C GLN A 188 -7.13 10.77 -14.44
N ASN A 189 -6.42 9.70 -14.83
CA ASN A 189 -6.36 8.45 -14.06
C ASN A 189 -5.78 8.70 -12.67
N SER A 190 -4.51 9.14 -12.60
CA SER A 190 -3.84 9.38 -11.32
C SER A 190 -4.55 10.40 -10.43
N SER A 191 -5.21 11.40 -11.03
CA SER A 191 -6.04 12.35 -10.27
C SER A 191 -7.25 11.66 -9.62
N MET A 192 -7.87 10.71 -10.30
CA MET A 192 -9.00 9.95 -9.77
C MET A 192 -8.56 8.89 -8.76
N ASP A 193 -7.40 8.29 -8.94
CA ASP A 193 -6.81 7.37 -7.97
C ASP A 193 -6.46 8.10 -6.67
N MET A 194 -6.03 9.37 -6.76
CA MET A 194 -5.93 10.25 -5.60
C MET A 194 -7.25 10.50 -4.88
N VAL A 195 -8.35 10.67 -5.61
CA VAL A 195 -9.68 10.79 -5.01
C VAL A 195 -10.10 9.48 -4.34
N SER A 196 -9.87 8.34 -5.00
CA SER A 196 -10.14 7.00 -4.47
C SER A 196 -9.34 6.71 -3.21
N ASN A 197 -8.04 7.02 -3.22
CA ASN A 197 -7.14 6.93 -2.07
C ASN A 197 -7.63 7.83 -0.91
N LEU A 198 -8.13 9.04 -1.19
CA LEU A 198 -8.74 9.92 -0.18
C LEU A 198 -9.98 9.28 0.45
N VAL A 199 -10.90 8.74 -0.37
CA VAL A 199 -12.12 8.08 0.12
C VAL A 199 -11.75 6.90 1.02
N GLY A 200 -10.86 6.02 0.57
CA GLY A 200 -10.35 4.91 1.34
C GLY A 200 -9.71 5.34 2.66
N GLY A 201 -8.87 6.38 2.61
CA GLY A 201 -8.14 6.92 3.76
C GLY A 201 -9.07 7.49 4.83
N VAL A 202 -10.07 8.27 4.42
CA VAL A 202 -11.09 8.85 5.31
C VAL A 202 -11.89 7.74 6.00
N ILE A 203 -12.40 6.78 5.23
CA ILE A 203 -13.23 5.70 5.77
C ILE A 203 -12.41 4.81 6.70
N GLY A 204 -11.19 4.43 6.31
CA GLY A 204 -10.33 3.53 7.09
C GLY A 204 -9.87 4.15 8.40
N THR A 205 -9.35 5.36 8.35
CA THR A 205 -8.89 6.10 9.53
C THR A 205 -10.06 6.41 10.46
N GLY A 206 -11.19 6.85 9.91
CA GLY A 206 -12.41 7.13 10.65
C GLY A 206 -12.94 5.90 11.36
N SER A 207 -13.05 4.78 10.65
CA SER A 207 -13.51 3.49 11.20
C SER A 207 -12.64 3.03 12.36
N PHE A 208 -11.30 3.10 12.21
CA PHE A 208 -10.39 2.73 13.29
C PHE A 208 -10.59 3.59 14.55
N LEU A 209 -10.69 4.91 14.39
CA LEU A 209 -10.82 5.83 15.53
C LEU A 209 -12.18 5.71 16.22
N LEU A 210 -13.25 5.48 15.47
CA LEU A 210 -14.58 5.21 16.02
C LEU A 210 -14.59 3.92 16.85
N LEU A 211 -13.99 2.84 16.34
CA LEU A 211 -13.84 1.59 17.08
C LEU A 211 -13.00 1.78 18.36
N LYS A 212 -11.93 2.58 18.30
CA LYS A 212 -11.15 2.91 19.51
C LYS A 212 -11.94 3.70 20.53
N LYS A 213 -12.72 4.70 20.09
CA LYS A 213 -13.61 5.46 20.99
C LYS A 213 -14.62 4.55 21.68
N ARG A 214 -15.27 3.64 20.94
CA ARG A 214 -16.22 2.68 21.52
C ARG A 214 -15.57 1.79 22.59
N ASN A 215 -14.39 1.24 22.31
CA ASN A 215 -13.70 0.37 23.26
C ASN A 215 -13.21 1.11 24.51
N GLU A 216 -12.86 2.39 24.39
CA GLU A 216 -12.47 3.23 25.53
C GLU A 216 -13.67 3.54 26.44
N ASN A 217 -14.86 3.77 25.87
CA ASN A 217 -16.07 4.01 26.65
C ASN A 217 -16.52 2.75 27.41
N ASN A 218 -16.48 1.58 26.77
CA ASN A 218 -16.85 0.30 27.39
C ASN A 218 -15.91 -0.17 28.52
N GLN A 219 -14.79 0.51 28.75
CA GLN A 219 -13.88 0.21 29.88
C GLN A 219 -14.16 1.05 31.12
N ILE A 220 -15.06 2.04 31.02
CA ILE A 220 -15.43 2.95 32.10
C ILE A 220 -16.72 2.48 32.79
N ASP A 221 -17.51 1.64 32.12
CA ASP A 221 -18.72 0.96 32.64
C ASP A 221 -18.35 -0.39 33.27
#